data_AF-A0A4R4QF11-F1
#
_entry.id   AF-A0A4R4QF11-F1
#
_cell.length_a   1.000
_cell.length_b   1.000
_cell.length_c   1.000
_cell.angle_alpha   90.00
_cell.angle_beta   90.00
_cell.angle_gamma   90.00
#
_symmetry.space_group_name_H-M   'P 1'
#
loop_
_entity.id
_entity.type
_entity.pdbx_description
1 polymer ?
#
loop_
_entity_poly.entity_id
_entity_poly.type
_entity_poly.pdbx_seq_one_letter_code
_entity_poly.pdbx_strand_id
1 'polypeptide(L)'
;MTQPNPLPNSLPAWEQGMREVLGASEMDSRQFTEPTWISLSNSGFYVNSKAKPWEDPMGTPANNEFTLYRRTAQEFYFDGNGHIGKSHAAYYIIKGKVNWYEKSGDYAPDDHWNQFHKSSDDALSRPPLPPPLDPATLHESAESFYNLAMWLDDASQQLKTEVDNLGDGFRGAAAEGLRESLTNLRDEMVLLREDLRTADDWVAMLHRNGDAVQTFLTEIGKAWEAFEQHPGRSPRAMVEAAMRDIERAVDQLGRETDDWNGRAWDEHKLVVWDDLTTWPISIDIGNGAKTYDFIDANKALSDLNNNMKAFFAEAAKVLNDAMATQYRNLHDSFETTYRNLVDPRTYTPPPPSKDDLNGGGDDGGINLDDIFGKGGGGGGGLDIDDILNKG
;
A
#
# COMPACT_ATOMS: atom_id res chain seq x y z
N MET A 1 0.34 -15.19 25.56
CA MET A 1 0.47 -15.07 24.09
C MET A 1 -0.90 -14.73 23.51
N THR A 2 -1.26 -13.46 23.52
CA THR A 2 -2.45 -12.95 22.84
C THR A 2 -2.00 -12.42 21.48
N GLN A 3 -2.64 -12.89 20.41
CA GLN A 3 -2.48 -12.32 19.07
C GLN A 3 -2.69 -10.79 19.15
N PRO A 4 -2.00 -9.99 18.32
CA PRO A 4 -2.36 -8.59 18.18
C PRO A 4 -3.81 -8.53 17.72
N ASN A 5 -4.63 -7.74 18.42
CA ASN A 5 -5.99 -7.44 17.99
C ASN A 5 -5.99 -7.04 16.51
N PRO A 6 -6.90 -7.56 15.66
CA PRO A 6 -7.10 -6.97 14.35
C PRO A 6 -7.58 -5.53 14.56
N LEU A 7 -6.79 -4.57 14.07
CA LEU A 7 -7.15 -3.15 14.10
C LEU A 7 -8.55 -2.98 13.48
N PRO A 8 -9.50 -2.24 14.11
CA PRO A 8 -10.91 -2.19 13.69
C PRO A 8 -11.20 -1.53 12.33
N ASN A 9 -10.18 -1.19 11.55
CA ASN A 9 -10.28 -0.54 10.24
C ASN A 9 -9.25 -1.22 9.32
N SER A 10 -9.63 -2.28 8.61
CA SER A 10 -8.72 -2.86 7.60
C SER A 10 -8.66 -1.92 6.40
N LEU A 11 -7.80 -0.89 6.48
CA LEU A 11 -7.34 -0.17 5.31
C LEU A 11 -6.71 -1.18 4.34
N PRO A 12 -6.87 -1.02 3.02
CA PRO A 12 -6.13 -1.83 2.06
C PRO A 12 -4.62 -1.79 2.37
N ALA A 13 -3.94 -2.93 2.24
CA ALA A 13 -2.53 -3.07 2.60
C ALA A 13 -1.64 -2.00 1.94
N TRP A 14 -1.94 -1.63 0.68
CA TRP A 14 -1.27 -0.54 -0.03
C TRP A 14 -1.32 0.77 0.76
N GLU A 15 -2.52 1.25 1.12
CA GLU A 15 -2.69 2.51 1.83
C GLU A 15 -1.98 2.53 3.18
N GLN A 16 -2.06 1.41 3.90
CA GLN A 16 -1.40 1.28 5.18
C GLN A 16 0.12 1.39 5.02
N GLY A 17 0.71 0.63 4.08
CA GLY A 17 2.14 0.67 3.85
C GLY A 17 2.63 2.02 3.35
N MET A 18 1.90 2.68 2.46
CA MET A 18 2.24 4.02 1.98
C MET A 18 2.23 5.05 3.13
N ARG A 19 1.27 4.95 4.05
CA ARG A 19 1.16 5.85 5.21
C ARG A 19 2.22 5.57 6.28
N GLU A 20 2.33 4.31 6.71
CA GLU A 20 3.16 3.93 7.86
C GLU A 20 4.64 3.88 7.51
N VAL A 21 4.99 3.45 6.29
CA VAL A 21 6.39 3.27 5.87
C VAL A 21 6.93 4.47 5.11
N LEU A 22 6.14 5.04 4.19
CA LEU A 22 6.58 6.12 3.30
C LEU A 22 6.05 7.50 3.70
N GLY A 23 5.24 7.60 4.76
CA GLY A 23 4.74 8.87 5.28
C GLY A 23 3.72 9.57 4.37
N ALA A 24 3.08 8.85 3.46
CA ALA A 24 2.06 9.42 2.58
C ALA A 24 0.86 9.92 3.41
N SER A 25 0.32 11.09 3.07
CA SER A 25 -0.88 11.63 3.73
C SER A 25 -2.13 11.47 2.87
N GLU A 26 -3.30 11.50 3.51
CA GLU A 26 -4.60 11.65 2.82
C GLU A 26 -4.91 10.58 1.76
N MET A 27 -4.71 9.31 2.12
CA MET A 27 -5.12 8.16 1.31
C MET A 27 -6.31 7.46 1.94
N ASP A 28 -7.44 7.41 1.24
CA ASP A 28 -8.59 6.58 1.62
C ASP A 28 -9.33 6.15 0.34
N SER A 29 -9.06 4.94 -0.16
CA SER A 29 -9.69 4.48 -1.39
C SER A 29 -11.19 4.23 -1.25
N ARG A 30 -11.72 4.10 -0.03
CA ARG A 30 -13.15 3.91 0.20
C ARG A 30 -13.96 5.08 -0.34
N GLN A 31 -13.40 6.29 -0.29
CA GLN A 31 -14.02 7.52 -0.81
C GLN A 31 -14.38 7.45 -2.29
N PHE A 32 -13.69 6.61 -3.08
CA PHE A 32 -14.01 6.42 -4.49
C PHE A 32 -14.38 4.98 -4.85
N THR A 33 -14.10 3.98 -4.02
CA THR A 33 -14.45 2.57 -4.28
C THR A 33 -15.81 2.16 -3.71
N GLU A 34 -16.27 2.76 -2.60
CA GLU A 34 -17.57 2.44 -2.00
C GLU A 34 -18.75 3.08 -2.76
N PRO A 35 -18.70 4.38 -3.16
CA PRO A 35 -19.79 5.00 -3.90
C PRO A 35 -20.12 4.26 -5.19
N THR A 36 -21.39 4.25 -5.59
CA THR A 36 -21.79 3.79 -6.92
C THR A 36 -21.27 4.77 -7.97
N TRP A 37 -20.70 4.33 -9.08
CA TRP A 37 -20.09 5.19 -10.11
C TRP A 37 -21.09 5.63 -11.18
N ILE A 38 -22.05 4.75 -11.50
CA ILE A 38 -23.15 5.01 -12.42
C ILE A 38 -24.44 4.44 -11.84
N SER A 39 -25.52 5.21 -11.85
CA SER A 39 -26.79 4.80 -11.25
C SER A 39 -27.99 5.17 -12.10
N LEU A 40 -29.09 4.45 -11.88
CA LEU A 40 -30.38 4.76 -12.48
C LEU A 40 -31.08 5.85 -11.66
N SER A 41 -31.59 6.89 -12.32
CA SER A 41 -32.48 7.86 -11.69
C SER A 41 -33.94 7.56 -12.03
N ASN A 42 -34.23 7.16 -13.26
CA ASN A 42 -35.58 6.84 -13.71
C ASN A 42 -35.57 5.98 -14.98
N SER A 43 -36.47 5.00 -15.14
CA SER A 43 -36.59 4.22 -16.39
C SER A 43 -38.03 3.82 -16.71
N GLY A 44 -38.29 3.52 -17.98
CA GLY A 44 -39.50 2.80 -18.40
C GLY A 44 -40.65 3.67 -18.88
N PHE A 45 -40.38 4.88 -19.39
CA PHE A 45 -41.42 5.77 -19.91
C PHE A 45 -41.68 5.52 -21.38
N TYR A 46 -42.96 5.40 -21.74
CA TYR A 46 -43.49 5.53 -23.08
C TYR A 46 -43.88 6.98 -23.36
N VAL A 47 -43.32 7.59 -24.40
CA VAL A 47 -43.76 8.90 -24.90
C VAL A 47 -44.59 8.72 -26.18
N ASN A 48 -45.86 9.13 -26.12
CA ASN A 48 -46.77 9.12 -27.27
C ASN A 48 -46.34 10.18 -28.31
N SER A 49 -46.33 9.80 -29.59
CA SER A 49 -45.73 10.49 -30.75
C SER A 49 -46.17 11.93 -31.06
N LYS A 50 -47.01 12.55 -30.22
CA LYS A 50 -47.30 13.98 -30.34
C LYS A 50 -46.22 14.84 -29.70
N ALA A 51 -45.56 14.33 -28.66
CA ALA A 51 -44.39 14.96 -28.05
C ALA A 51 -43.13 14.31 -28.63
N LYS A 52 -42.15 15.12 -29.00
CA LYS A 52 -40.83 14.62 -29.40
C LYS A 52 -40.07 14.19 -28.15
N PRO A 53 -39.26 13.11 -28.17
CA PRO A 53 -38.54 12.65 -26.98
C PRO A 53 -37.57 13.70 -26.46
N TRP A 54 -37.09 14.61 -27.32
CA TRP A 54 -36.25 15.74 -26.90
C TRP A 54 -37.00 16.92 -26.28
N GLU A 55 -38.33 16.85 -26.21
CA GLU A 55 -39.17 17.75 -25.43
C GLU A 55 -39.38 17.24 -24.00
N ASP A 56 -39.06 15.97 -23.72
CA ASP A 56 -38.98 15.45 -22.36
C ASP A 56 -37.76 16.06 -21.63
N PRO A 57 -37.85 16.38 -20.32
CA PRO A 57 -36.73 16.96 -19.59
C PRO A 57 -35.47 16.11 -19.72
N MET A 58 -34.50 16.60 -20.49
CA MET A 58 -33.16 16.03 -20.57
C MET A 58 -32.51 16.05 -19.19
N GLY A 59 -31.67 15.05 -18.91
CA GLY A 59 -30.72 15.15 -17.80
C GLY A 59 -29.96 16.48 -17.86
N THR A 60 -29.74 17.08 -16.70
CA THR A 60 -28.99 18.34 -16.60
C THR A 60 -27.50 18.03 -16.63
N PRO A 61 -26.71 18.51 -17.61
CA PRO A 61 -25.28 18.23 -17.67
C PRO A 61 -24.54 18.67 -16.40
N ALA A 62 -24.95 19.79 -15.79
CA ALA A 62 -24.39 20.29 -14.53
C ALA A 62 -24.61 19.35 -13.32
N ASN A 63 -25.55 18.40 -13.43
CA ASN A 63 -25.87 17.41 -12.40
C ASN A 63 -25.33 16.02 -12.74
N ASN A 64 -24.50 15.88 -13.77
CA ASN A 64 -24.00 14.59 -14.27
C ASN A 64 -25.11 13.60 -14.66
N GLU A 65 -26.26 14.12 -15.10
CA GLU A 65 -27.39 13.30 -15.53
C GLU A 65 -27.30 13.01 -17.03
N PHE A 66 -27.73 11.83 -17.43
CA PHE A 66 -27.85 11.45 -18.84
C PHE A 66 -29.25 10.95 -19.16
N THR A 67 -29.63 11.02 -20.44
CA THR A 67 -30.88 10.47 -20.94
C THR A 67 -30.63 9.67 -22.20
N LEU A 68 -31.09 8.42 -22.21
CA LEU A 68 -31.00 7.50 -23.35
C LEU A 68 -32.39 7.34 -23.96
N TYR A 69 -32.42 7.30 -25.28
CA TYR A 69 -33.65 7.13 -26.06
C TYR A 69 -33.55 5.88 -26.92
N ARG A 70 -34.55 5.02 -26.86
CA ARG A 70 -34.75 3.98 -27.87
C ARG A 70 -36.06 4.22 -28.59
N ARG A 71 -35.97 4.38 -29.91
CA ARG A 71 -37.12 4.46 -30.80
C ARG A 71 -37.79 3.09 -30.90
N THR A 72 -39.11 3.06 -30.75
CA THR A 72 -39.99 1.90 -30.93
C THR A 72 -41.16 2.28 -31.83
N ALA A 73 -41.97 1.28 -32.22
CA ALA A 73 -43.22 1.48 -32.95
C ALA A 73 -44.43 1.31 -32.02
N GLN A 74 -45.51 2.06 -32.25
CA GLN A 74 -46.80 1.77 -31.60
C GLN A 74 -47.51 0.61 -32.32
N GLU A 75 -47.56 0.65 -33.65
CA GLU A 75 -48.02 -0.47 -34.47
C GLU A 75 -47.31 -0.44 -35.83
N PHE A 76 -47.21 -1.60 -36.48
CA PHE A 76 -46.61 -1.74 -37.80
C PHE A 76 -47.60 -2.47 -38.71
N TYR A 77 -48.04 -1.82 -39.79
CA TYR A 77 -48.96 -2.43 -40.74
C TYR A 77 -48.47 -2.24 -42.18
N PHE A 78 -48.78 -3.22 -43.03
CA PHE A 78 -48.62 -3.05 -44.47
C PHE A 78 -49.84 -2.31 -45.00
N ASP A 79 -49.62 -1.17 -45.64
CA ASP A 79 -50.65 -0.59 -46.48
C ASP A 79 -50.90 -1.51 -47.69
N GLY A 80 -52.09 -1.40 -48.28
CA GLY A 80 -52.54 -2.28 -49.36
C GLY A 80 -51.69 -2.22 -50.63
N ASN A 81 -50.65 -1.38 -50.69
CA ASN A 81 -49.70 -1.26 -51.80
C ASN A 81 -48.31 -1.83 -51.45
N GLY A 82 -48.21 -2.60 -50.37
CA GLY A 82 -46.94 -3.18 -49.90
C GLY A 82 -45.98 -2.14 -49.32
N HIS A 83 -46.44 -0.91 -49.06
CA HIS A 83 -45.67 0.06 -48.30
C HIS A 83 -46.02 -0.10 -46.82
N ILE A 84 -45.06 0.19 -45.97
CA ILE A 84 -45.25 0.08 -44.53
C ILE A 84 -45.92 1.35 -44.05
N GLY A 85 -47.16 1.22 -43.57
CA GLY A 85 -47.89 2.25 -42.86
C GLY A 85 -47.38 2.37 -41.42
N LYS A 86 -47.14 3.62 -41.01
CA LYS A 86 -46.57 3.95 -39.69
C LYS A 86 -47.70 4.40 -38.78
N SER A 87 -47.91 3.73 -37.64
CA SER A 87 -48.58 4.41 -36.53
C SER A 87 -47.55 4.95 -35.56
N HIS A 88 -47.79 6.20 -35.18
CA HIS A 88 -47.19 6.99 -34.11
C HIS A 88 -45.87 6.45 -33.49
N ALA A 89 -44.82 7.27 -33.59
CA ALA A 89 -43.54 7.06 -32.89
C ALA A 89 -43.71 6.80 -31.39
N ALA A 90 -43.10 5.74 -30.89
CA ALA A 90 -42.97 5.48 -29.46
C ALA A 90 -41.50 5.54 -29.07
N TYR A 91 -41.22 5.91 -27.82
CA TYR A 91 -39.86 5.99 -27.30
C TYR A 91 -39.79 5.37 -25.91
N TYR A 92 -38.75 4.57 -25.68
CA TYR A 92 -38.31 4.11 -24.36
C TYR A 92 -37.24 5.07 -23.83
N ILE A 93 -37.46 5.63 -22.64
CA ILE A 93 -36.54 6.59 -22.01
C ILE A 93 -35.89 5.98 -20.76
N ILE A 94 -34.57 6.11 -20.68
CA ILE A 94 -33.77 5.86 -19.48
C ILE A 94 -33.13 7.17 -19.05
N LYS A 95 -33.30 7.54 -17.79
CA LYS A 95 -32.57 8.61 -17.14
C LYS A 95 -31.64 8.01 -16.10
N GLY A 96 -30.39 8.39 -16.14
CA GLY A 96 -29.39 7.94 -15.20
C GLY A 96 -28.47 9.06 -14.77
N LYS A 97 -27.52 8.72 -13.91
CA LYS A 97 -26.55 9.66 -13.35
C LYS A 97 -25.16 9.04 -13.30
N VAL A 98 -24.17 9.82 -13.67
CA VAL A 98 -22.75 9.51 -13.50
C VAL A 98 -22.28 10.08 -12.17
N ASN A 99 -22.41 9.26 -11.14
CA ASN A 99 -22.06 9.62 -9.76
C ASN A 99 -20.55 9.79 -9.54
N TRP A 100 -19.71 9.26 -10.44
CA TRP A 100 -18.24 9.41 -10.38
C TRP A 100 -17.78 10.87 -10.28
N TYR A 101 -18.52 11.78 -10.93
CA TYR A 101 -18.25 13.22 -10.91
C TYR A 101 -19.20 13.98 -9.98
N GLU A 102 -20.07 13.28 -9.25
CA GLU A 102 -21.01 13.91 -8.32
C GLU A 102 -20.30 14.31 -7.04
N LYS A 103 -20.45 15.57 -6.66
CA LYS A 103 -19.92 16.08 -5.41
C LYS A 103 -20.82 15.71 -4.24
N SER A 104 -20.24 15.12 -3.21
CA SER A 104 -20.85 14.96 -1.88
C SER A 104 -20.17 15.94 -0.92
N GLY A 105 -20.61 17.20 -0.96
CA GLY A 105 -19.89 18.31 -0.32
C GLY A 105 -18.94 18.99 -1.30
N ASP A 106 -17.67 19.17 -0.91
CA ASP A 106 -16.68 19.88 -1.75
C ASP A 106 -16.02 18.99 -2.82
N TYR A 107 -16.07 17.66 -2.62
CA TYR A 107 -15.32 16.67 -3.40
C TYR A 107 -16.23 15.60 -4.04
N ALA A 108 -15.80 15.11 -5.21
CA ALA A 108 -16.36 13.96 -5.92
C ALA A 108 -15.44 12.73 -5.81
N PRO A 109 -15.92 11.51 -6.12
CA PRO A 109 -15.08 10.32 -6.24
C PRO A 109 -13.85 10.52 -7.14
N ASP A 110 -13.98 11.26 -8.25
CA ASP A 110 -12.85 11.62 -9.11
C ASP A 110 -11.75 12.40 -8.38
N ASP A 111 -12.12 13.34 -7.52
CA ASP A 111 -11.16 14.14 -6.75
C ASP A 111 -10.36 13.27 -5.78
N HIS A 112 -11.06 12.35 -5.07
CA HIS A 112 -10.43 11.41 -4.15
C HIS A 112 -9.54 10.39 -4.86
N TRP A 113 -9.93 9.94 -6.05
CA TRP A 113 -9.07 9.11 -6.89
C TRP A 113 -7.80 9.85 -7.30
N ASN A 114 -7.91 11.09 -7.77
CA ASN A 114 -6.76 11.90 -8.16
C ASN A 114 -5.81 12.15 -6.98
N GLN A 115 -6.36 12.37 -5.78
CA GLN A 115 -5.57 12.48 -4.55
C GLN A 115 -4.86 11.18 -4.19
N PHE A 116 -5.56 10.04 -4.20
CA PHE A 116 -4.97 8.72 -3.94
C PHE A 116 -3.83 8.41 -4.92
N HIS A 117 -4.07 8.64 -6.21
CA HIS A 117 -3.10 8.39 -7.28
C HIS A 117 -1.86 9.26 -7.10
N LYS A 118 -2.06 10.57 -6.93
CA LYS A 118 -0.98 11.52 -6.70
C LYS A 118 -0.18 11.23 -5.43
N SER A 119 -0.85 10.97 -4.30
CA SER A 119 -0.17 10.66 -3.04
C SER A 119 0.64 9.38 -3.13
N SER A 120 0.17 8.38 -3.88
CA SER A 120 0.93 7.14 -4.14
C SER A 120 2.18 7.42 -4.97
N ASP A 121 2.04 8.19 -6.06
CA ASP A 121 3.15 8.53 -6.95
C ASP A 121 4.20 9.44 -6.27
N ASP A 122 3.75 10.48 -5.55
CA ASP A 122 4.63 11.41 -4.85
C ASP A 122 5.42 10.69 -3.75
N ALA A 123 4.81 9.77 -3.00
CA ALA A 123 5.51 9.03 -1.95
C ALA A 123 6.62 8.11 -2.48
N LEU A 124 6.49 7.59 -3.71
CA LEU A 124 7.50 6.74 -4.33
C LEU A 124 8.57 7.54 -5.11
N SER A 125 8.13 8.55 -5.87
CA SER A 125 9.02 9.30 -6.77
C SER A 125 9.68 10.51 -6.11
N ARG A 126 9.08 11.03 -5.04
CA ARG A 126 9.50 12.25 -4.33
C ARG A 126 9.32 12.09 -2.82
N PRO A 127 9.95 11.08 -2.19
CA PRO A 127 9.83 10.88 -0.76
C PRO A 127 10.27 12.15 0.00
N PRO A 128 9.66 12.45 1.16
CA PRO A 128 10.04 13.60 1.97
C PRO A 128 11.52 13.51 2.37
N LEU A 129 12.17 14.65 2.62
CA LEU A 129 13.57 14.70 3.07
C LEU A 129 13.65 15.06 4.57
N PRO A 130 14.42 14.33 5.38
CA PRO A 130 15.14 13.08 5.03
C PRO A 130 14.19 11.93 4.69
N PRO A 131 14.58 11.01 3.79
CA PRO A 131 13.73 9.90 3.37
C PRO A 131 13.36 9.03 4.58
N PRO A 132 12.08 8.58 4.69
CA PRO A 132 11.65 7.72 5.79
C PRO A 132 12.45 6.42 5.88
N LEU A 133 12.85 5.90 4.72
CA LEU A 133 13.70 4.73 4.57
C LEU A 133 14.93 5.10 3.74
N ASP A 134 16.11 4.95 4.31
CA ASP A 134 17.39 5.20 3.65
C ASP A 134 18.31 3.98 3.70
N PRO A 135 18.37 3.18 2.61
CA PRO A 135 19.25 2.03 2.56
C PRO A 135 20.73 2.43 2.60
N ALA A 136 21.10 3.60 2.07
CA ALA A 136 22.49 4.05 2.03
C ALA A 136 23.00 4.33 3.44
N THR A 137 22.22 5.06 4.26
CA THR A 137 22.58 5.31 5.67
C THR A 137 22.76 4.00 6.45
N LEU A 138 21.95 2.97 6.19
CA LEU A 138 22.10 1.66 6.84
C LEU A 138 23.39 0.94 6.42
N HIS A 139 23.73 0.96 5.13
CA HIS A 139 24.99 0.39 4.64
C HIS A 139 26.21 1.17 5.12
N GLU A 140 26.18 2.50 5.09
CA GLU A 140 27.27 3.35 5.62
C GLU A 140 27.47 3.14 7.13
N SER A 141 26.38 2.94 7.86
CA SER A 141 26.46 2.55 9.27
C SER A 141 27.12 1.18 9.41
N ALA A 142 26.75 0.19 8.58
CA ALA A 142 27.37 -1.13 8.59
C ALA A 142 28.89 -1.06 8.35
N GLU A 143 29.33 -0.29 7.36
CA GLU A 143 30.76 -0.07 7.07
C GLU A 143 31.48 0.63 8.23
N SER A 144 30.82 1.57 8.91
CA SER A 144 31.37 2.22 10.11
C SER A 144 31.58 1.23 11.26
N PHE A 145 30.61 0.35 11.49
CA PHE A 145 30.73 -0.73 12.46
C PHE A 145 31.79 -1.76 12.08
N TYR A 146 31.95 -2.06 10.80
CA TYR A 146 33.01 -2.93 10.29
C TYR A 146 34.41 -2.33 10.57
N ASN A 147 34.59 -1.04 10.28
CA ASN A 147 35.84 -0.35 10.55
C ASN A 147 36.17 -0.27 12.05
N LEU A 148 35.15 -0.03 12.90
CA LEU A 148 35.31 -0.08 14.35
C LEU A 148 35.74 -1.47 14.82
N ALA A 149 35.09 -2.52 14.31
CA ALA A 149 35.40 -3.90 14.62
C ALA A 149 36.85 -4.28 14.25
N MET A 150 37.30 -3.88 13.05
CA MET A 150 38.68 -4.06 12.61
C MET A 150 39.67 -3.29 13.47
N TRP A 151 39.35 -2.04 13.83
CA TRP A 151 40.20 -1.23 14.69
C TRP A 151 40.35 -1.85 16.09
N LEU A 152 39.28 -2.39 16.67
CA LEU A 152 39.33 -3.09 17.96
C LEU A 152 40.20 -4.35 17.89
N ASP A 153 40.07 -5.14 16.82
CA ASP A 153 40.90 -6.32 16.59
C ASP A 153 42.40 -5.93 16.49
N ASP A 154 42.75 -4.91 15.70
CA ASP A 154 44.14 -4.47 15.53
C ASP A 154 44.72 -3.81 16.80
N ALA A 155 43.96 -2.91 17.43
CA ALA A 155 44.41 -2.18 18.62
C ALA A 155 44.63 -3.11 19.82
N SER A 156 43.74 -4.09 20.03
CA SER A 156 43.90 -5.08 21.10
C SER A 156 45.13 -5.98 20.88
N GLN A 157 45.42 -6.36 19.63
CA GLN A 157 46.61 -7.14 19.27
C GLN A 157 47.91 -6.32 19.45
N GLN A 158 47.90 -5.04 19.08
CA GLN A 158 49.02 -4.13 19.33
C GLN A 158 49.28 -3.94 20.83
N LEU A 159 48.23 -3.67 21.61
CA LEU A 159 48.30 -3.56 23.07
C LEU A 159 48.87 -4.83 23.71
N LYS A 160 48.44 -6.01 23.26
CA LYS A 160 49.01 -7.29 23.70
C LYS A 160 50.52 -7.36 23.44
N THR A 161 50.94 -6.98 22.24
CA THR A 161 52.36 -7.00 21.85
C THR A 161 53.19 -6.04 22.70
N GLU A 162 52.68 -4.84 22.98
CA GLU A 162 53.33 -3.86 23.87
C GLU A 162 53.43 -4.36 25.31
N VAL A 163 52.36 -4.98 25.83
CA VAL A 163 52.34 -5.60 27.16
C VAL A 163 53.39 -6.71 27.28
N ASP A 164 53.48 -7.57 26.26
CA ASP A 164 54.46 -8.67 26.20
C ASP A 164 55.90 -8.14 26.08
N ASN A 165 56.10 -7.02 25.37
CA ASN A 165 57.40 -6.39 25.14
C ASN A 165 57.91 -5.51 26.29
N LEU A 166 57.06 -5.15 27.27
CA LEU A 166 57.49 -4.40 28.46
C LEU A 166 58.64 -5.09 29.23
N GLY A 167 58.87 -6.38 29.00
CA GLY A 167 60.13 -7.07 29.27
C GLY A 167 60.51 -7.19 30.74
N ASP A 168 61.56 -7.97 30.99
CA ASP A 168 62.10 -8.21 32.33
C ASP A 168 62.79 -6.98 32.95
N GLY A 169 63.10 -5.95 32.17
CA GLY A 169 63.82 -4.75 32.63
C GLY A 169 62.95 -3.70 33.31
N PHE A 170 61.63 -3.74 33.12
CA PHE A 170 60.67 -2.79 33.67
C PHE A 170 59.97 -3.41 34.89
N ARG A 171 60.56 -3.21 36.09
CA ARG A 171 60.15 -3.86 37.35
C ARG A 171 59.80 -2.83 38.43
N GLY A 172 58.91 -3.21 39.34
CA GLY A 172 58.46 -2.39 40.48
C GLY A 172 56.96 -2.06 40.39
N ALA A 173 56.36 -1.62 41.51
CA ALA A 173 54.90 -1.45 41.63
C ALA A 173 54.26 -0.55 40.54
N ALA A 174 54.97 0.48 40.07
CA ALA A 174 54.49 1.34 38.99
C ALA A 174 54.50 0.64 37.61
N ALA A 175 55.44 -0.27 37.38
CA ALA A 175 55.50 -1.08 36.17
C ALA A 175 54.39 -2.16 36.16
N GLU A 176 54.12 -2.75 37.33
CA GLU A 176 53.03 -3.69 37.56
C GLU A 176 51.66 -3.03 37.29
N GLY A 177 51.39 -1.88 37.92
CA GLY A 177 50.13 -1.16 37.74
C GLY A 177 49.89 -0.65 36.31
N LEU A 178 50.96 -0.29 35.59
CA LEU A 178 50.86 0.04 34.16
C LEU A 178 50.51 -1.19 33.33
N ARG A 179 51.17 -2.32 33.58
CA ARG A 179 50.91 -3.59 32.87
C ARG A 179 49.46 -4.05 33.08
N GLU A 180 48.97 -3.98 34.31
CA GLU A 180 47.58 -4.28 34.66
C GLU A 180 46.59 -3.35 33.95
N SER A 181 46.83 -2.03 33.98
CA SER A 181 45.96 -1.04 33.31
C SER A 181 45.87 -1.27 31.80
N LEU A 182 46.99 -1.58 31.14
CA LEU A 182 47.02 -1.89 29.70
C LEU A 182 46.34 -3.22 29.38
N THR A 183 46.41 -4.19 30.29
CA THR A 183 45.74 -5.49 30.16
C THR A 183 44.23 -5.32 30.28
N ASN A 184 43.77 -4.55 31.26
CA ASN A 184 42.35 -4.21 31.42
C ASN A 184 41.82 -3.46 30.18
N LEU A 185 42.56 -2.47 29.66
CA LEU A 185 42.16 -1.76 28.44
C LEU A 185 42.01 -2.70 27.24
N ARG A 186 42.95 -3.64 27.06
CA ARG A 186 42.86 -4.66 26.00
C ARG A 186 41.61 -5.52 26.18
N ASP A 187 41.36 -6.00 27.39
CA ASP A 187 40.24 -6.91 27.66
C ASP A 187 38.88 -6.20 27.45
N GLU A 188 38.78 -4.93 27.83
CA GLU A 188 37.62 -4.07 27.50
C GLU A 188 37.44 -3.85 25.99
N MET A 189 38.54 -3.73 25.22
CA MET A 189 38.44 -3.65 23.74
C MET A 189 37.97 -4.97 23.13
N VAL A 190 38.44 -6.11 23.63
CA VAL A 190 37.97 -7.44 23.21
C VAL A 190 36.50 -7.63 23.55
N LEU A 191 36.08 -7.14 24.72
CA LEU A 191 34.69 -7.14 25.12
C LEU A 191 33.79 -6.36 24.18
N LEU A 192 34.14 -5.10 23.90
CA LEU A 192 33.40 -4.28 22.95
C LEU A 192 33.33 -4.96 21.57
N ARG A 193 34.40 -5.66 21.18
CA ARG A 193 34.45 -6.43 19.94
C ARG A 193 33.51 -7.64 19.93
N GLU A 194 33.39 -8.33 21.05
CA GLU A 194 32.45 -9.43 21.25
C GLU A 194 30.99 -8.94 21.30
N ASP A 195 30.76 -7.76 21.89
CA ASP A 195 29.45 -7.10 21.89
C ASP A 195 29.02 -6.73 20.46
N LEU A 196 29.94 -6.26 19.62
CA LEU A 196 29.68 -6.06 18.19
C LEU A 196 29.40 -7.37 17.43
N ARG A 197 29.56 -8.54 18.07
CA ARG A 197 29.27 -9.87 17.52
C ARG A 197 28.15 -10.61 18.24
N THR A 198 27.44 -9.97 19.20
CA THR A 198 26.42 -10.55 20.12
C THR A 198 25.91 -11.97 19.78
N ALA A 199 24.64 -12.13 19.40
CA ALA A 199 24.07 -13.37 18.89
C ALA A 199 24.16 -13.47 17.36
N ASP A 200 24.36 -12.33 16.69
CA ASP A 200 24.58 -12.18 15.25
C ASP A 200 25.53 -10.97 14.99
N ASP A 201 26.16 -10.93 13.82
CA ASP A 201 27.11 -9.87 13.44
C ASP A 201 26.35 -8.57 13.09
N TRP A 202 26.61 -7.50 13.84
CA TRP A 202 25.97 -6.20 13.67
C TRP A 202 26.15 -5.62 12.27
N VAL A 203 27.33 -5.81 11.67
CA VAL A 203 27.61 -5.39 10.30
C VAL A 203 26.65 -6.10 9.35
N ALA A 204 26.53 -7.42 9.50
CA ALA A 204 25.64 -8.23 8.67
C ALA A 204 24.15 -7.91 8.90
N MET A 205 23.74 -7.55 10.12
CA MET A 205 22.35 -7.14 10.40
C MET A 205 22.02 -5.80 9.74
N LEU A 206 22.93 -4.82 9.81
CA LEU A 206 22.73 -3.51 9.18
C LEU A 206 22.71 -3.61 7.64
N HIS A 207 23.57 -4.44 7.03
CA HIS A 207 23.47 -4.72 5.60
C HIS A 207 22.14 -5.39 5.25
N ARG A 208 21.68 -6.39 6.03
CA ARG A 208 20.38 -7.04 5.81
C ARG A 208 19.21 -6.05 5.89
N ASN A 209 19.25 -5.09 6.81
CA ASN A 209 18.24 -4.04 6.88
C ASN A 209 18.31 -3.12 5.64
N GLY A 210 19.50 -2.71 5.22
CA GLY A 210 19.70 -1.92 4.00
C GLY A 210 19.18 -2.63 2.74
N ASP A 211 19.53 -3.91 2.59
CA ASP A 211 19.06 -4.76 1.48
C ASP A 211 17.53 -4.94 1.51
N ALA A 212 16.94 -5.12 2.70
CA ALA A 212 15.50 -5.25 2.86
C ALA A 212 14.77 -3.95 2.49
N VAL A 213 15.29 -2.79 2.91
CA VAL A 213 14.78 -1.47 2.52
C VAL A 213 14.88 -1.27 1.01
N GLN A 214 16.04 -1.56 0.41
CA GLN A 214 16.23 -1.42 -1.02
C GLN A 214 15.29 -2.34 -1.81
N THR A 215 15.11 -3.58 -1.36
CA THR A 215 14.18 -4.53 -1.94
C THR A 215 12.74 -4.05 -1.83
N PHE A 216 12.33 -3.55 -0.65
CA PHE A 216 11.01 -2.98 -0.44
C PHE A 216 10.72 -1.85 -1.45
N LEU A 217 11.58 -0.83 -1.51
CA LEU A 217 11.40 0.31 -2.41
C LEU A 217 11.34 -0.11 -3.88
N THR A 218 12.21 -1.04 -4.27
CA THR A 218 12.27 -1.55 -5.64
C THR A 218 11.01 -2.31 -6.03
N GLU A 219 10.55 -3.25 -5.18
CA GLU A 219 9.42 -4.11 -5.49
C GLU A 219 8.07 -3.36 -5.40
N ILE A 220 7.93 -2.41 -4.48
CA ILE A 220 6.76 -1.54 -4.41
C ILE A 220 6.71 -0.59 -5.62
N GLY A 221 7.86 -0.06 -6.06
CA GLY A 221 7.97 0.71 -7.30
C GLY A 221 7.52 -0.09 -8.54
N LYS A 222 7.98 -1.34 -8.67
CA LYS A 222 7.53 -2.25 -9.74
C LYS A 222 6.03 -2.54 -9.68
N ALA A 223 5.47 -2.72 -8.48
CA ALA A 223 4.04 -2.95 -8.31
C ALA A 223 3.23 -1.72 -8.73
N TRP A 224 3.70 -0.51 -8.42
CA TRP A 224 3.10 0.74 -8.89
C TRP A 224 3.14 0.86 -10.42
N GLU A 225 4.29 0.58 -11.05
CA GLU A 225 4.40 0.59 -12.51
C GLU A 225 3.48 -0.44 -13.17
N ALA A 226 3.38 -1.65 -12.60
CA ALA A 226 2.48 -2.70 -13.10
C ALA A 226 1.01 -2.29 -12.99
N PHE A 227 0.63 -1.65 -11.88
CA PHE A 227 -0.70 -1.06 -11.71
C PHE A 227 -0.95 0.05 -12.74
N GLU A 228 0.00 0.96 -12.95
CA GLU A 228 -0.11 2.07 -13.90
C GLU A 228 -0.23 1.62 -15.38
N GLN A 229 0.24 0.41 -15.68
CA GLN A 229 0.09 -0.19 -17.01
C GLN A 229 -1.21 -0.99 -17.16
N HIS A 230 -1.91 -1.30 -16.07
CA HIS A 230 -3.11 -2.11 -16.11
C HIS A 230 -4.32 -1.30 -16.66
N PRO A 231 -5.10 -1.81 -17.64
CA PRO A 231 -6.23 -1.05 -18.19
C PRO A 231 -7.31 -0.71 -17.15
N GLY A 232 -7.48 -1.56 -16.13
CA GLY A 232 -8.43 -1.36 -15.03
C GLY A 232 -7.98 -0.35 -13.96
N ARG A 233 -6.81 0.29 -14.09
CA ARG A 233 -6.30 1.20 -13.06
C ARG A 233 -7.13 2.47 -12.86
N SER A 234 -7.87 2.90 -13.89
CA SER A 234 -8.52 4.21 -13.91
C SER A 234 -10.04 4.05 -13.92
N PRO A 235 -10.71 4.22 -12.76
CA PRO A 235 -12.17 4.29 -12.69
C PRO A 235 -12.76 5.32 -13.65
N ARG A 236 -12.11 6.49 -13.76
CA ARG A 236 -12.47 7.54 -14.71
C ARG A 236 -12.49 7.03 -16.15
N ALA A 237 -11.41 6.39 -16.60
CA ALA A 237 -11.34 5.87 -17.97
C ALA A 237 -12.41 4.80 -18.24
N MET A 238 -12.73 3.97 -17.25
CA MET A 238 -13.81 2.98 -17.35
C MET A 238 -15.18 3.63 -17.49
N VAL A 239 -15.48 4.64 -16.67
CA VAL A 239 -16.75 5.40 -16.73
C VAL A 239 -16.88 6.12 -18.08
N GLU A 240 -15.82 6.80 -18.54
CA GLU A 240 -15.79 7.48 -19.84
C GLU A 240 -15.97 6.49 -21.00
N ALA A 241 -15.29 5.33 -20.96
CA ALA A 241 -15.44 4.28 -21.96
C ALA A 241 -16.88 3.71 -21.99
N ALA A 242 -17.45 3.46 -20.81
CA ALA A 242 -18.82 2.98 -20.69
C ALA A 242 -19.85 3.96 -21.29
N MET A 243 -19.75 5.24 -20.93
CA MET A 243 -20.66 6.27 -21.45
C MET A 243 -20.51 6.46 -22.95
N ARG A 244 -19.27 6.42 -23.48
CA ARG A 244 -19.00 6.50 -24.92
C ARG A 244 -19.61 5.34 -25.70
N ASP A 245 -19.54 4.12 -25.16
CA ASP A 245 -20.12 2.95 -25.82
C ASP A 245 -21.66 2.96 -25.78
N ILE A 246 -22.24 3.41 -24.66
CA ILE A 246 -23.68 3.64 -24.54
C ILE A 246 -24.15 4.68 -25.58
N GLU A 247 -23.48 5.84 -25.64
CA GLU A 247 -23.78 6.91 -26.60
C GLU A 247 -23.70 6.39 -28.04
N ARG A 248 -22.59 5.73 -28.39
CA ARG A 248 -22.39 5.16 -29.73
C ARG A 248 -23.47 4.16 -30.11
N ALA A 249 -23.89 3.29 -29.18
CA ALA A 249 -24.93 2.31 -29.43
C ALA A 249 -26.30 2.96 -29.62
N VAL A 250 -26.63 3.97 -28.80
CA VAL A 250 -27.88 4.74 -28.92
C VAL A 250 -27.92 5.50 -30.25
N ASP A 251 -26.84 6.19 -30.62
CA ASP A 251 -26.74 6.93 -31.88
C ASP A 251 -26.77 6.03 -33.11
N GLN A 252 -26.13 4.87 -33.03
CA GLN A 252 -26.21 3.87 -34.10
C GLN A 252 -27.64 3.38 -34.27
N LEU A 253 -28.30 2.98 -33.17
CA LEU A 253 -29.70 2.55 -33.21
C LEU A 253 -30.62 3.66 -33.73
N GLY A 254 -30.39 4.91 -33.32
CA GLY A 254 -31.13 6.08 -33.79
C GLY A 254 -31.03 6.31 -35.30
N ARG A 255 -29.82 6.16 -35.88
CA ARG A 255 -29.61 6.24 -37.34
C ARG A 255 -30.23 5.06 -38.08
N GLU A 256 -30.11 3.85 -37.55
CA GLU A 256 -30.60 2.64 -38.22
C GLU A 256 -32.13 2.55 -38.21
N THR A 257 -32.78 3.07 -37.17
CA THR A 257 -34.24 3.09 -37.03
C THR A 257 -34.87 4.37 -37.58
N ASP A 258 -34.09 5.23 -38.25
CA ASP A 258 -34.58 6.50 -38.75
C ASP A 258 -35.69 6.33 -39.78
N ASP A 259 -36.62 7.29 -39.80
CA ASP A 259 -37.84 7.24 -40.59
C ASP A 259 -38.72 5.99 -40.40
N TRP A 260 -38.54 5.16 -39.36
CA TRP A 260 -39.32 3.92 -39.17
C TRP A 260 -39.32 3.04 -40.43
N ASN A 261 -38.13 2.82 -40.98
CA ASN A 261 -37.96 2.11 -42.24
C ASN A 261 -38.19 0.58 -42.10
N GLY A 262 -38.65 -0.06 -43.18
CA GLY A 262 -38.95 -1.50 -43.21
C GLY A 262 -37.75 -2.40 -42.96
N ARG A 263 -36.55 -1.97 -43.36
CA ARG A 263 -35.32 -2.73 -43.13
C ARG A 263 -35.01 -2.87 -41.63
N ALA A 264 -35.17 -1.80 -40.85
CA ALA A 264 -34.96 -1.83 -39.41
C ALA A 264 -35.97 -2.74 -38.70
N TRP A 265 -37.18 -2.85 -39.23
CA TRP A 265 -38.19 -3.80 -38.76
C TRP A 265 -37.80 -5.25 -39.07
N ASP A 266 -37.42 -5.55 -40.32
CA ASP A 266 -36.98 -6.89 -40.73
C ASP A 266 -35.72 -7.34 -39.95
N GLU A 267 -34.83 -6.40 -39.64
CA GLU A 267 -33.63 -6.60 -38.81
C GLU A 267 -33.92 -6.62 -37.29
N HIS A 268 -35.19 -6.53 -36.86
CA HIS A 268 -35.63 -6.52 -35.45
C HIS A 268 -35.04 -5.38 -34.60
N LYS A 269 -34.60 -4.30 -35.24
CA LYS A 269 -34.07 -3.09 -34.58
C LYS A 269 -35.20 -2.13 -34.19
N LEU A 270 -36.18 -2.00 -35.06
CA LEU A 270 -37.46 -1.37 -34.77
C LEU A 270 -38.45 -2.45 -34.32
N VAL A 271 -38.98 -2.32 -33.11
CA VAL A 271 -39.88 -3.30 -32.50
C VAL A 271 -41.08 -2.55 -31.93
N VAL A 272 -42.25 -3.19 -31.90
CA VAL A 272 -43.42 -2.65 -31.20
C VAL A 272 -43.09 -2.54 -29.72
N TRP A 273 -43.51 -1.46 -29.07
CA TRP A 273 -43.25 -1.22 -27.65
C TRP A 273 -43.58 -2.45 -26.77
N ASP A 274 -44.76 -3.05 -26.94
CA ASP A 274 -45.23 -4.19 -26.14
C ASP A 274 -44.42 -5.47 -26.42
N ASP A 275 -43.75 -5.56 -27.56
CA ASP A 275 -42.92 -6.69 -27.97
C ASP A 275 -41.43 -6.49 -27.65
N LEU A 276 -41.05 -5.33 -27.11
CA LEU A 276 -39.67 -5.04 -26.76
C LEU A 276 -39.27 -5.80 -25.49
N THR A 277 -38.72 -7.00 -25.65
CA THR A 277 -38.29 -7.84 -24.53
C THR A 277 -36.83 -7.67 -24.15
N THR A 278 -35.99 -7.10 -25.03
CA THR A 278 -34.55 -6.89 -24.79
C THR A 278 -34.01 -5.61 -25.44
N TRP A 279 -33.03 -5.00 -24.79
CA TRP A 279 -32.20 -3.92 -25.31
C TRP A 279 -30.71 -4.17 -25.01
N PRO A 280 -30.06 -5.06 -25.75
CA PRO A 280 -28.65 -5.35 -25.55
C PRO A 280 -27.78 -4.18 -26.02
N ILE A 281 -26.90 -3.70 -25.15
CA ILE A 281 -25.81 -2.76 -25.47
C ILE A 281 -24.49 -3.42 -25.08
N SER A 282 -23.58 -3.54 -26.04
CA SER A 282 -22.22 -4.05 -25.81
C SER A 282 -21.30 -2.90 -25.38
N ILE A 283 -20.68 -3.04 -24.22
CA ILE A 283 -19.82 -2.03 -23.59
C ILE A 283 -18.47 -2.67 -23.27
N ASP A 284 -17.39 -2.02 -23.68
CA ASP A 284 -16.01 -2.40 -23.36
C ASP A 284 -15.37 -1.35 -22.45
N ILE A 285 -15.18 -1.71 -21.19
CA ILE A 285 -14.52 -0.88 -20.18
C ILE A 285 -12.99 -1.07 -20.14
N GLY A 286 -12.43 -1.77 -21.13
CA GLY A 286 -11.02 -2.15 -21.18
C GLY A 286 -10.73 -3.58 -20.73
N ASN A 287 -11.76 -4.36 -20.35
CA ASN A 287 -11.66 -5.79 -20.03
C ASN A 287 -12.39 -6.69 -21.05
N GLY A 288 -12.61 -6.18 -22.25
CA GLY A 288 -13.33 -6.86 -23.32
C GLY A 288 -14.83 -6.53 -23.28
N ALA A 289 -15.44 -6.50 -24.47
CA ALA A 289 -16.84 -6.16 -24.63
C ALA A 289 -17.77 -7.15 -23.89
N LYS A 290 -18.66 -6.62 -23.05
CA LYS A 290 -19.76 -7.35 -22.41
C LYS A 290 -21.10 -6.72 -22.78
N THR A 291 -22.13 -7.55 -22.89
CA THR A 291 -23.48 -7.08 -23.26
C THR A 291 -24.35 -6.91 -22.02
N TYR A 292 -25.00 -5.76 -21.91
CA TYR A 292 -25.92 -5.41 -20.83
C TYR A 292 -27.31 -5.16 -21.43
N ASP A 293 -28.35 -5.70 -20.79
CA ASP A 293 -29.72 -5.57 -21.28
C ASP A 293 -30.44 -4.40 -20.63
N PHE A 294 -30.53 -3.28 -21.34
CA PHE A 294 -31.11 -2.03 -20.87
C PHE A 294 -32.64 -2.04 -20.83
N ILE A 295 -33.31 -3.16 -21.14
CA ILE A 295 -34.75 -3.31 -20.84
C ILE A 295 -34.98 -3.27 -19.32
N ASP A 296 -34.08 -3.88 -18.55
CA ASP A 296 -33.96 -3.71 -17.10
C ASP A 296 -32.79 -2.78 -16.81
N ALA A 297 -33.02 -1.48 -17.04
CA ALA A 297 -32.00 -0.45 -16.92
C ALA A 297 -31.32 -0.43 -15.53
N ASN A 298 -32.07 -0.74 -14.47
CA ASN A 298 -31.51 -0.80 -13.12
C ASN A 298 -30.49 -1.91 -13.00
N LYS A 299 -30.85 -3.12 -13.46
CA LYS A 299 -29.94 -4.26 -13.45
C LYS A 299 -28.74 -4.04 -14.37
N ALA A 300 -28.96 -3.55 -15.60
CA ALA A 300 -27.88 -3.28 -16.55
C ALA A 300 -26.84 -2.30 -15.99
N LEU A 301 -27.28 -1.19 -15.41
CA LEU A 301 -26.38 -0.20 -14.81
C LEU A 301 -25.69 -0.71 -13.55
N SER A 302 -26.40 -1.49 -12.72
CA SER A 302 -25.80 -2.16 -11.55
C SER A 302 -24.73 -3.18 -11.96
N ASP A 303 -25.00 -4.03 -12.94
CA ASP A 303 -24.06 -5.04 -13.43
C ASP A 303 -22.84 -4.39 -14.07
N LEU A 304 -23.04 -3.31 -14.83
CA LEU A 304 -21.95 -2.50 -15.39
C LEU A 304 -21.08 -1.85 -14.30
N ASN A 305 -21.71 -1.22 -13.30
CA ASN A 305 -21.00 -0.64 -12.15
C ASN A 305 -20.16 -1.71 -11.42
N ASN A 306 -20.74 -2.88 -11.16
CA ASN A 306 -20.05 -3.98 -10.49
C ASN A 306 -18.89 -4.52 -11.33
N ASN A 307 -19.04 -4.61 -12.66
CA ASN A 307 -17.95 -5.00 -13.55
C ASN A 307 -16.78 -3.99 -13.50
N MET A 308 -17.08 -2.69 -13.54
CA MET A 308 -16.05 -1.65 -13.43
C MET A 308 -15.31 -1.72 -12.09
N LYS A 309 -16.04 -1.87 -10.98
CA LYS A 309 -15.45 -2.02 -9.65
C LYS A 309 -14.61 -3.30 -9.52
N ALA A 310 -15.09 -4.42 -10.04
CA ALA A 310 -14.34 -5.67 -10.04
C ALA A 310 -13.04 -5.57 -10.84
N PHE A 311 -13.07 -4.91 -12.00
CA PHE A 311 -11.89 -4.72 -12.84
C PHE A 311 -10.85 -3.77 -12.19
N PHE A 312 -11.31 -2.74 -11.50
CA PHE A 312 -10.44 -1.92 -10.65
C PHE A 312 -9.82 -2.72 -9.51
N ALA A 313 -10.63 -3.50 -8.79
CA ALA A 313 -10.15 -4.32 -7.67
C ALA A 313 -9.10 -5.36 -8.11
N GLU A 314 -9.25 -5.93 -9.31
CA GLU A 314 -8.25 -6.80 -9.93
C GLU A 314 -6.92 -6.06 -10.14
N ALA A 315 -6.96 -4.84 -10.68
CA ALA A 315 -5.77 -4.02 -10.86
C ALA A 315 -5.11 -3.69 -9.50
N ALA A 316 -5.89 -3.22 -8.54
CA ALA A 316 -5.43 -2.80 -7.22
C ALA A 316 -4.91 -3.99 -6.37
N LYS A 317 -5.28 -5.23 -6.71
CA LYS A 317 -4.77 -6.42 -6.02
C LYS A 317 -3.25 -6.53 -6.11
N VAL A 318 -2.65 -6.17 -7.26
CA VAL A 318 -1.19 -6.19 -7.45
C VAL A 318 -0.49 -5.29 -6.42
N LEU A 319 -1.06 -4.11 -6.16
CA LEU A 319 -0.56 -3.18 -5.14
C LEU A 319 -0.64 -3.79 -3.73
N ASN A 320 -1.80 -4.34 -3.37
CA ASN A 320 -2.04 -4.89 -2.04
C ASN A 320 -1.20 -6.14 -1.76
N ASP A 321 -1.09 -7.05 -2.72
CA ASP A 321 -0.30 -8.29 -2.59
C ASP A 321 1.20 -7.98 -2.45
N ALA A 322 1.71 -7.03 -3.24
CA ALA A 322 3.08 -6.56 -3.15
C ALA A 322 3.34 -5.90 -1.80
N MET A 323 2.49 -4.97 -1.37
CA MET A 323 2.67 -4.26 -0.09
C MET A 323 2.62 -5.21 1.10
N ALA A 324 1.64 -6.12 1.16
CA ALA A 324 1.54 -7.08 2.24
C ALA A 324 2.77 -8.01 2.34
N THR A 325 3.35 -8.37 1.19
CA THR A 325 4.55 -9.22 1.14
C THR A 325 5.80 -8.45 1.55
N GLN A 326 6.04 -7.28 0.95
CA GLN A 326 7.27 -6.54 1.18
C GLN A 326 7.29 -5.86 2.55
N TYR A 327 6.15 -5.40 3.06
CA TYR A 327 6.03 -4.90 4.42
C TYR A 327 6.44 -5.97 5.44
N ARG A 328 5.98 -7.22 5.26
CA ARG A 328 6.36 -8.33 6.15
C ARG A 328 7.87 -8.58 6.11
N ASN A 329 8.45 -8.66 4.91
CA ASN A 329 9.90 -8.87 4.75
C ASN A 329 10.71 -7.75 5.42
N LEU A 330 10.28 -6.50 5.24
CA LEU A 330 10.90 -5.33 5.85
C LEU A 330 10.81 -5.41 7.39
N HIS A 331 9.59 -5.63 7.90
CA HIS A 331 9.32 -5.75 9.33
C HIS A 331 10.14 -6.87 9.97
N ASP A 332 10.17 -8.07 9.38
CA ASP A 332 10.89 -9.23 9.91
C ASP A 332 12.41 -8.97 9.97
N SER A 333 12.96 -8.21 9.03
CA SER A 333 14.38 -7.81 9.03
C SER A 333 14.71 -6.89 10.22
N PHE A 334 13.90 -5.84 10.42
CA PHE A 334 14.08 -4.91 11.53
C PHE A 334 13.79 -5.54 12.89
N GLU A 335 12.75 -6.38 13.01
CA GLU A 335 12.41 -7.11 14.23
C GLU A 335 13.53 -8.09 14.62
N THR A 336 14.12 -8.77 13.63
CA THR A 336 15.29 -9.64 13.88
C THR A 336 16.45 -8.85 14.44
N THR A 337 16.75 -7.69 13.85
CA THR A 337 17.79 -6.80 14.37
C THR A 337 17.45 -6.37 15.80
N TYR A 338 16.24 -5.85 16.03
CA TYR A 338 15.78 -5.38 17.33
C TYR A 338 15.90 -6.45 18.44
N ARG A 339 15.52 -7.70 18.17
CA ARG A 339 15.67 -8.79 19.15
C ARG A 339 17.12 -9.06 19.52
N ASN A 340 18.04 -9.00 18.56
CA ASN A 340 19.46 -9.15 18.82
C ASN A 340 20.06 -7.94 19.58
N LEU A 341 19.44 -6.76 19.47
CA LEU A 341 19.83 -5.57 20.26
C LEU A 341 19.43 -5.68 21.73
N VAL A 342 18.25 -6.22 22.01
CA VAL A 342 17.64 -6.20 23.35
C VAL A 342 18.04 -7.41 24.20
N ASP A 343 18.57 -8.48 23.59
CA ASP A 343 19.14 -9.65 24.28
C ASP A 343 20.67 -9.77 24.06
N PRO A 344 21.47 -8.79 24.53
CA PRO A 344 22.93 -8.93 24.48
C PRO A 344 23.32 -10.12 25.37
N ARG A 345 24.13 -11.03 24.83
CA ARG A 345 24.69 -12.14 25.61
C ARG A 345 25.30 -11.57 26.89
N THR A 346 24.82 -12.01 28.05
CA THR A 346 25.46 -11.70 29.34
C THR A 346 26.92 -12.10 29.27
N TYR A 347 27.82 -11.11 29.33
CA TYR A 347 29.25 -11.36 29.50
C TYR A 347 29.49 -12.10 30.81
N THR A 348 30.27 -13.18 30.73
CA THR A 348 30.88 -13.81 31.90
C THR A 348 32.37 -13.56 31.79
N PRO A 349 32.97 -12.69 32.62
CA PRO A 349 34.40 -12.49 32.60
C PRO A 349 35.14 -13.82 32.76
N PRO A 350 36.23 -14.06 32.00
CA PRO A 350 37.10 -15.17 32.29
C PRO A 350 37.58 -15.02 33.74
N PRO A 351 37.54 -16.09 34.56
CA PRO A 351 38.01 -16.01 35.93
C PRO A 351 39.47 -15.53 35.93
N PRO A 352 39.86 -14.64 36.86
CA PRO A 352 41.23 -14.15 36.94
C PRO A 352 42.21 -15.34 36.95
N SER A 353 43.27 -15.24 36.16
CA SER A 353 44.27 -16.30 36.02
C SER A 353 44.81 -16.69 37.40
N LYS A 354 44.61 -17.95 37.79
CA LYS A 354 45.04 -18.48 39.09
C LYS A 354 46.56 -18.60 39.28
N ASP A 355 47.36 -18.10 38.34
CA ASP A 355 48.80 -18.33 38.32
C ASP A 355 49.60 -17.37 39.22
N ASP A 356 48.99 -16.33 39.81
CA ASP A 356 49.69 -15.40 40.71
C ASP A 356 49.51 -15.68 42.22
N LEU A 357 48.87 -16.80 42.61
CA LEU A 357 48.64 -17.11 44.03
C LEU A 357 49.78 -17.85 44.74
N ASN A 358 51.00 -17.84 44.20
CA ASN A 358 52.17 -18.43 44.87
C ASN A 358 53.31 -17.41 45.07
N GLY A 359 53.00 -16.33 45.76
CA GLY A 359 53.98 -15.37 46.27
C GLY A 359 53.49 -14.74 47.57
N GLY A 360 53.62 -15.46 48.69
CA GLY A 360 53.37 -14.89 50.01
C GLY A 360 54.39 -13.81 50.34
N GLY A 361 53.92 -12.60 50.62
CA GLY A 361 54.72 -11.50 51.16
C GLY A 361 53.94 -10.19 51.15
N ASP A 362 53.58 -9.71 52.34
CA ASP A 362 52.92 -8.44 52.62
C ASP A 362 53.46 -7.27 51.79
N ASP A 363 52.58 -6.49 51.14
CA ASP A 363 52.53 -5.04 51.30
C ASP A 363 51.29 -4.43 50.62
N GLY A 364 50.68 -3.45 51.28
CA GLY A 364 49.34 -2.90 51.03
C GLY A 364 49.02 -2.51 49.59
N GLY A 365 48.11 -3.27 48.97
CA GLY A 365 47.33 -2.84 47.82
C GLY A 365 46.13 -2.00 48.26
N ILE A 366 45.91 -0.88 47.58
CA ILE A 366 44.79 0.03 47.83
C ILE A 366 43.48 -0.73 47.60
N ASN A 367 42.68 -0.87 48.67
CA ASN A 367 41.33 -1.39 48.60
C ASN A 367 40.46 -0.42 47.78
N LEU A 368 40.08 -0.80 46.55
CA LEU A 368 39.10 -0.03 45.78
C LEU A 368 37.72 0.05 46.50
N ASP A 369 37.46 -0.85 47.45
CA ASP A 369 36.29 -0.83 48.32
C ASP A 369 36.28 0.35 49.32
N ASP A 370 37.43 0.98 49.60
CA ASP A 370 37.52 2.16 50.47
C ASP A 370 37.28 3.48 49.70
N ILE A 371 37.30 3.48 48.35
CA ILE A 371 36.99 4.67 47.53
C ILE A 371 35.48 4.81 47.29
N PHE A 372 34.74 3.71 47.28
CA PHE A 372 33.28 3.70 47.11
C PHE A 372 32.56 3.16 48.35
N GLY A 373 32.74 3.87 49.47
CA GLY A 373 32.04 3.60 50.71
C GLY A 373 30.51 3.58 50.59
N LYS A 374 29.98 2.35 50.67
CA LYS A 374 28.82 1.88 51.45
C LYS A 374 27.42 2.48 51.25
N GLY A 375 26.55 1.60 50.75
CA GLY A 375 25.12 1.46 51.07
C GLY A 375 24.39 0.85 49.88
N GLY A 376 23.83 -0.36 49.86
CA GLY A 376 23.38 -1.25 50.93
C GLY A 376 22.01 -1.78 50.54
N GLY A 377 21.97 -2.95 49.87
CA GLY A 377 20.89 -3.94 49.94
C GLY A 377 19.60 -3.74 49.12
N GLY A 378 19.24 -4.79 48.37
CA GLY A 378 17.86 -5.30 48.41
C GLY A 378 17.04 -5.21 47.12
N GLY A 379 17.14 -6.29 46.32
CA GLY A 379 16.05 -7.03 45.66
C GLY A 379 14.73 -6.33 45.27
N GLY A 380 14.35 -6.53 44.01
CA GLY A 380 12.97 -6.38 43.54
C GLY A 380 12.93 -6.29 42.03
N GLY A 381 12.69 -7.42 41.35
CA GLY A 381 12.39 -7.43 39.92
C GLY A 381 11.15 -6.59 39.64
N LEU A 382 11.23 -5.79 38.57
CA LEU A 382 10.07 -5.11 38.02
C LEU A 382 9.36 -6.07 37.07
N ASP A 383 8.20 -6.54 37.52
CA ASP A 383 7.22 -7.24 36.69
C ASP A 383 6.73 -6.27 35.61
N ILE A 384 6.79 -6.71 34.35
CA ILE A 384 6.40 -5.96 33.16
C ILE A 384 4.88 -5.68 33.10
N ASP A 385 4.09 -6.25 34.01
CA ASP A 385 2.64 -6.10 34.06
C ASP A 385 2.15 -4.76 34.68
N ASP A 386 3.01 -3.96 35.32
CA ASP A 386 2.61 -2.69 35.97
C ASP A 386 2.72 -1.43 35.08
N ILE A 387 3.31 -1.54 33.87
CA ILE A 387 3.48 -0.38 32.97
C ILE A 387 2.30 -0.22 31.99
N LEU A 388 1.47 -1.25 31.79
CA LEU A 388 0.38 -1.21 30.82
C LEU A 388 -0.97 -0.73 31.37
N ASN A 389 -1.02 -0.18 32.59
CA ASN A 389 -2.27 0.34 33.14
C ASN A 389 -2.08 1.63 33.94
N LYS A 390 -1.61 2.69 33.26
CA LYS A 390 -1.87 4.10 33.58
C LYS A 390 -1.30 5.01 32.49
N GLY A 391 -2.20 5.60 31.70
CA GLY A 391 -1.91 6.61 30.69
C GLY A 391 -2.98 6.64 29.63
#